data_AF-A0A7X1F6H3-F1
#
_entry.id   AF-A0A7X1F6H3-F1
#
_cell.length_a   1.000
_cell.length_b   1.000
_cell.length_c   1.000
_cell.angle_alpha   90.00
_cell.angle_beta   90.00
_cell.angle_gamma   90.00
#
_symmetry.space_group_name_H-M   'P 1'
#
loop_
_entity.id
_entity.type
_entity.pdbx_description
1 polymer ?
#
loop_
_entity_poly.entity_id
_entity_poly.type
_entity_poly.pdbx_seq_one_letter_code
_entity_poly.pdbx_strand_id
1 'polypeptide(L)'
;MLNAAVYATDGTDEAEVQLIYGTTQLKLMQRRNDFFVTNAAEMDSCGLHKATRFDLDKVAWIPWASEWFDCLTGYSSPIIGHLSQHSTKLLQYQLGRRQALRQQSLDGI
;
A
#
# COMPACT_ATOMS: atom_id res chain seq x y z
N MET A 1 -3.26 -9.48 -0.83
CA MET A 1 -2.02 -9.08 -0.15
C MET A 1 -1.99 -7.57 -0.08
N LEU A 2 -1.67 -7.05 1.08
CA LEU A 2 -2.14 -5.77 1.59
C LEU A 2 -0.91 -5.06 2.15
N ASN A 3 -0.45 -3.99 1.50
CA ASN A 3 0.58 -3.14 2.07
C ASN A 3 -0.13 -2.09 2.93
N ALA A 4 0.00 -2.22 4.25
CA ALA A 4 -0.55 -1.30 5.22
C ALA A 4 0.45 -0.16 5.46
N ALA A 5 0.06 1.07 5.17
CA ALA A 5 0.69 2.24 5.76
C ALA A 5 -0.04 2.51 7.08
N VAL A 6 0.63 2.20 8.20
CA VAL A 6 0.12 2.51 9.54
C VAL A 6 0.26 4.00 9.77
N TYR A 7 -0.86 4.70 9.93
CA TYR A 7 -0.89 6.06 10.45
C TYR A 7 -1.60 5.98 11.79
N ALA A 8 -0.84 6.03 12.88
CA ALA A 8 -1.43 6.20 14.20
C ALA A 8 -1.99 7.62 14.29
N THR A 9 -3.31 7.75 14.43
CA THR A 9 -3.95 9.01 14.82
C THR A 9 -3.80 9.19 16.32
N ASP A 10 -3.13 10.27 16.74
CA ASP A 10 -2.97 10.63 18.15
C ASP A 10 -4.35 10.73 18.84
N GLY A 11 -4.59 9.87 19.84
CA GLY A 11 -5.59 10.13 20.89
C GLY A 11 -6.73 9.13 21.06
N THR A 12 -6.81 8.06 20.28
CA THR A 12 -7.77 6.96 20.48
C THR A 12 -7.04 5.62 20.58
N ASP A 13 -7.43 4.75 21.51
CA ASP A 13 -6.89 3.37 21.66
C ASP A 13 -7.11 2.49 20.40
N GLU A 14 -7.78 3.02 19.39
CA GLU A 14 -8.06 2.38 18.12
C GLU A 14 -7.08 2.91 17.06
N ALA A 15 -6.01 2.15 16.80
CA ALA A 15 -5.11 2.44 15.70
C ALA A 15 -5.81 2.10 14.37
N GLU A 16 -5.86 3.05 13.44
CA GLU A 16 -6.31 2.80 12.07
C GLU A 16 -5.13 2.57 11.13
N VAL A 17 -5.37 1.81 10.07
CA VAL A 17 -4.37 1.60 9.02
C VAL A 17 -4.96 1.87 7.66
N GLN A 18 -4.16 2.51 6.82
CA GLN A 18 -4.49 2.74 5.43
C GLN A 18 -3.95 1.62 4.57
N LEU A 19 -4.84 1.01 3.79
CA LEU A 19 -4.56 -0.14 2.96
C LEU A 19 -4.67 0.21 1.50
N ILE A 20 -3.71 -0.26 0.71
CA ILE A 20 -3.73 -0.13 -0.75
C ILE A 20 -3.89 -1.52 -1.36
N TYR A 21 -4.89 -1.69 -2.22
CA TYR A 21 -5.19 -2.97 -2.84
C TYR A 21 -4.14 -3.39 -3.88
N GLY A 22 -3.51 -4.55 -3.68
CA GLY A 22 -2.58 -5.18 -4.63
C GLY A 22 -3.25 -6.19 -5.57
N THR A 23 -2.86 -6.19 -6.85
CA THR A 23 -3.33 -7.13 -7.87
C THR A 23 -2.22 -7.56 -8.83
N THR A 24 -2.29 -8.80 -9.32
CA THR A 24 -1.39 -9.33 -10.36
C THR A 24 -1.78 -8.86 -11.78
N GLN A 25 -2.94 -8.22 -11.93
CA GLN A 25 -3.35 -7.61 -13.21
C GLN A 25 -2.65 -6.27 -13.42
N LEU A 26 -1.43 -6.29 -13.95
CA LEU A 26 -0.55 -5.12 -13.97
C LEU A 26 -1.10 -3.93 -14.79
N LYS A 27 -1.71 -4.15 -15.96
CA LYS A 27 -2.24 -3.06 -16.83
C LYS A 27 -1.23 -1.90 -17.03
N LEU A 28 0.03 -2.24 -17.33
CA LEU A 28 1.17 -1.30 -17.32
C LEU A 28 0.95 -0.04 -18.17
N MET A 29 0.24 -0.16 -19.29
CA MET A 29 -0.05 0.98 -20.18
C MET A 29 -1.17 1.88 -19.66
N GLN A 30 -2.22 1.30 -19.05
CA GLN A 30 -3.40 2.02 -18.58
C GLN A 30 -3.21 2.60 -17.18
N ARG A 31 -2.34 1.99 -16.38
CA ARG A 31 -2.13 2.30 -14.95
C ARG A 31 -0.68 2.68 -14.66
N ARG A 32 0.01 3.33 -15.61
CA ARG A 32 1.42 3.76 -15.51
C ARG A 32 1.80 4.56 -14.26
N ASN A 33 0.81 5.13 -13.57
CA ASN A 33 0.98 5.94 -12.37
C ASN A 33 0.58 5.21 -11.07
N ASP A 34 0.27 3.92 -11.13
CA ASP A 34 0.17 3.06 -9.95
C ASP A 34 1.56 2.70 -9.42
N PHE A 35 1.61 2.10 -8.23
CA PHE A 35 2.84 1.56 -7.66
C PHE A 35 3.00 0.11 -8.08
N PHE A 36 4.22 -0.31 -8.41
CA PHE A 36 4.50 -1.64 -8.94
C PHE A 36 5.68 -2.26 -8.21
N VAL A 37 5.53 -3.51 -7.79
CA VAL A 37 6.63 -4.36 -7.35
C VAL A 37 6.77 -5.49 -8.36
N THR A 38 7.86 -5.48 -9.12
CA THR A 38 8.07 -6.40 -10.26
C THR A 38 9.45 -7.05 -10.25
N ASN A 39 10.42 -6.46 -9.56
CA ASN A 39 11.75 -7.03 -9.39
C ASN A 39 11.73 -8.18 -8.39
N ALA A 40 12.42 -9.28 -8.69
CA ALA A 40 12.47 -10.47 -7.83
C ALA A 40 12.92 -10.19 -6.39
N ALA A 41 14.01 -9.45 -6.20
CA ALA A 41 14.51 -9.14 -4.86
C ALA A 41 13.54 -8.28 -4.05
N GLU A 42 12.84 -7.37 -4.73
CA GLU A 42 11.82 -6.51 -4.10
C GLU A 42 10.54 -7.30 -3.79
N MET A 43 10.13 -8.21 -4.68
CA MET A 43 9.02 -9.13 -4.44
C MET A 43 9.28 -10.01 -3.22
N ASP A 44 10.46 -10.62 -3.12
CA ASP A 44 10.87 -11.43 -1.98
C ASP A 44 10.86 -10.60 -0.68
N SER A 45 11.41 -9.39 -0.72
CA SER A 45 11.42 -8.47 0.43
C SER A 45 10.00 -8.07 0.88
N CYS A 46 9.06 -8.00 -0.06
CA CYS A 46 7.65 -7.66 0.20
C CYS A 46 6.77 -8.88 0.49
N GLY A 47 7.30 -10.10 0.51
CA GLY A 47 6.51 -11.32 0.69
C GLY A 47 5.56 -11.61 -0.49
N LEU A 48 5.89 -11.13 -1.69
CA LEU A 48 5.08 -11.26 -2.89
C LEU A 48 5.60 -12.41 -3.77
N HIS A 49 4.76 -13.41 -4.01
CA HIS A 49 5.10 -14.54 -4.90
C HIS A 49 5.01 -14.19 -6.40
N LYS A 50 4.41 -13.04 -6.75
CA LYS A 50 4.19 -12.58 -8.13
C LYS A 50 4.28 -11.07 -8.23
N ALA A 51 4.63 -10.60 -9.42
CA ALA A 51 4.60 -9.18 -9.75
C ALA A 51 3.22 -8.59 -9.44
N THR A 52 3.20 -7.48 -8.72
CA THR A 52 1.98 -6.90 -8.15
C THR A 52 1.93 -5.41 -8.43
N ARG A 53 0.78 -4.95 -8.92
CA ARG A 53 0.39 -3.55 -8.99
C ARG A 53 -0.45 -3.20 -7.77
N PHE A 54 -0.12 -2.11 -7.11
CA PHE A 54 -0.93 -1.51 -6.05
C PHE A 54 -1.75 -0.37 -6.64
N ASP A 55 -3.07 -0.54 -6.59
CA ASP A 55 -4.04 0.38 -7.16
C ASP A 55 -4.23 1.57 -6.22
N LEU A 56 -3.58 2.70 -6.52
CA LEU A 56 -3.56 3.86 -5.61
C LEU A 56 -4.89 4.64 -5.60
N ASP A 57 -5.91 4.20 -6.37
CA ASP A 57 -7.27 4.72 -6.24
C ASP A 57 -8.14 3.83 -5.33
N LYS A 58 -7.69 2.60 -5.05
CA LYS A 58 -8.37 1.65 -4.17
C LYS A 58 -7.69 1.60 -2.81
N VAL A 59 -8.06 2.58 -2.00
CA VAL A 59 -7.55 2.76 -0.64
C VAL A 59 -8.68 2.57 0.35
N ALA A 60 -8.41 1.88 1.47
CA ALA A 60 -9.35 1.71 2.57
C ALA A 60 -8.68 2.02 3.90
N TRP A 61 -9.38 2.72 4.79
CA TRP A 61 -9.01 2.83 6.19
C TRP A 61 -9.75 1.72 6.94
N ILE A 62 -9.02 0.93 7.71
CA ILE A 62 -9.61 -0.10 8.56
C ILE A 62 -8.98 -0.06 9.95
N PRO A 63 -9.69 -0.50 11.01
CA PRO A 63 -9.11 -0.63 12.33
C PRO A 63 -8.02 -1.72 12.34
N TRP A 64 -6.95 -1.48 13.08
CA TRP A 64 -6.01 -2.51 13.45
C TRP A 64 -6.65 -3.45 14.47
N ALA A 65 -7.28 -4.51 13.99
CA ALA A 65 -7.89 -5.54 14.82
C ALA A 65 -7.41 -6.93 14.38
N SER A 66 -7.37 -7.87 15.33
CA SER A 66 -6.91 -9.25 15.09
C SER A 66 -7.76 -9.97 14.03
N GLU A 67 -9.02 -9.60 13.84
CA GLU A 67 -9.87 -10.13 12.76
C GLU A 67 -9.34 -9.82 11.35
N TRP A 68 -8.56 -8.74 11.19
CA TRP A 68 -7.95 -8.32 9.93
C TRP A 68 -6.44 -8.60 9.88
N PHE A 69 -5.77 -8.52 11.04
CA PHE A 69 -4.31 -8.57 11.18
C PHE A 69 -3.90 -9.61 12.22
N ASP A 70 -4.14 -10.89 11.93
CA ASP A 70 -3.62 -11.99 12.76
C ASP A 70 -2.32 -12.56 12.20
N CYS A 71 -1.54 -13.19 13.07
CA CYS A 71 -0.34 -13.93 12.69
C CYS A 71 -0.73 -15.24 12.01
N LEU A 72 -0.08 -15.55 10.89
CA LEU A 72 -0.15 -16.89 10.31
C LEU A 72 0.44 -17.90 11.28
N THR A 73 -0.09 -19.13 11.28
CA THR A 73 0.44 -20.21 12.14
C THR A 73 1.95 -20.39 11.92
N GLY A 74 2.71 -20.32 13.01
CA GLY A 74 4.17 -20.41 12.98
C GLY A 74 4.92 -19.08 12.84
N TYR A 75 4.21 -17.96 12.71
CA TYR A 75 4.77 -16.61 12.67
C TYR A 75 4.45 -15.84 13.95
N SER A 76 5.33 -14.89 14.31
CA SER A 76 5.18 -14.03 15.49
C SER A 76 4.66 -12.63 15.16
N SER A 77 4.34 -12.36 13.89
CA SER A 77 3.86 -11.06 13.41
C SER A 77 2.93 -11.24 12.21
N PRO A 78 1.90 -10.38 12.03
CA PRO A 78 1.08 -10.34 10.82
C PRO A 78 1.81 -9.71 9.62
N ILE A 79 3.00 -9.14 9.83
CA ILE A 79 3.78 -8.49 8.78
C ILE A 79 4.50 -9.54 7.93
N ILE A 80 4.18 -9.59 6.65
CA ILE A 80 4.73 -10.57 5.70
C ILE A 80 5.91 -10.07 4.86
N GLY A 81 6.23 -8.78 4.94
CA GLY A 81 7.29 -8.15 4.16
C GLY A 81 7.35 -6.64 4.32
N HIS A 82 8.38 -6.04 3.74
CA HIS A 82 8.66 -4.61 3.84
C HIS A 82 9.08 -4.04 2.50
N LEU A 83 8.62 -2.81 2.21
CA LEU A 83 9.16 -2.00 1.13
C LEU A 83 10.58 -1.54 1.48
N SER A 84 11.47 -1.54 0.49
CA SER A 84 12.78 -0.89 0.64
C SER A 84 12.60 0.62 0.86
N GLN A 85 13.63 1.28 1.41
CA GLN A 85 13.57 2.73 1.58
C GLN A 85 13.35 3.47 0.26
N HIS A 86 13.93 2.97 -0.84
CA HIS A 86 13.73 3.54 -2.17
C HIS A 86 12.28 3.40 -2.62
N SER A 87 11.71 2.20 -2.48
CA SER A 87 10.34 1.86 -2.84
C SER A 87 9.32 2.67 -2.03
N THR A 88 9.58 2.86 -0.73
CA THR A 88 8.77 3.71 0.15
C THR A 88 8.76 5.16 -0.33
N LYS A 89 9.92 5.73 -0.69
CA LYS A 89 10.00 7.09 -1.25
C LYS A 89 9.26 7.21 -2.59
N LEU A 90 9.37 6.19 -3.45
CA LEU A 90 8.66 6.17 -4.73
C LEU A 90 7.14 6.14 -4.53
N LEU A 91 6.65 5.30 -3.62
CA LEU A 91 5.23 5.24 -3.25
C LEU A 91 4.74 6.59 -2.72
N GLN A 92 5.46 7.20 -1.78
CA GLN A 92 5.14 8.51 -1.23
C GLN A 92 5.06 9.59 -2.32
N TYR A 93 6.02 9.61 -3.25
CA TYR A 93 6.01 10.52 -4.38
C TYR A 93 4.77 10.31 -5.28
N GLN A 94 4.41 9.07 -5.58
CA GLN A 94 3.23 8.77 -6.41
C GLN A 94 1.92 9.17 -5.72
N LEU A 95 1.80 8.94 -4.41
CA LEU A 95 0.64 9.35 -3.61
C LEU A 95 0.52 10.89 -3.56
N GLY A 96 1.60 11.59 -3.24
CA GLY A 96 1.62 13.05 -3.18
C GLY A 96 1.26 13.69 -4.53
N ARG A 97 1.80 13.16 -5.63
CA ARG A 97 1.45 13.62 -6.98
C ARG A 97 -0.03 13.43 -7.32
N ARG A 98 -0.64 12.31 -6.88
CA ARG A 98 -2.08 12.08 -7.07
C ARG A 98 -2.94 13.03 -6.26
N GLN A 99 -2.57 13.29 -5.01
CA GLN A 99 -3.29 14.23 -4.16
C GLN A 99 -3.28 15.64 -4.76
N ALA A 100 -2.11 16.09 -5.26
CA ALA A 100 -1.99 17.39 -5.93
C ALA A 100 -2.88 17.50 -7.18
N LEU A 101 -2.90 16.46 -8.03
CA LEU A 101 -3.75 16.43 -9.23
C LEU A 101 -5.25 16.43 -8.89
N ARG A 102 -5.66 15.72 -7.83
CA ARG A 102 -7.05 15.73 -7.35
C ARG A 102 -7.45 17.13 -6.86
N GLN A 103 -6.59 17.81 -6.10
CA GLN A 103 -6.88 19.15 -5.60
C GLN A 103 -7.02 20.17 -6.75
N GLN A 104 -6.11 20.13 -7.73
CA GLN A 104 -6.19 21.00 -8.93
C GLN A 104 -7.46 20.78 -9.75
N SER A 105 -7.98 19.56 -9.79
CA SER A 105 -9.26 19.26 -10.46
C SER A 105 -10.48 19.79 -9.72
N LEU A 106 -10.39 20.00 -8.40
CA LEU A 106 -11.46 20.53 -7.56
C LEU A 106 -11.47 22.07 -7.56
N ASP A 107 -10.31 22.70 -7.67
CA ASP A 107 -10.16 24.16 -7.68
C ASP A 107 -10.46 24.79 -9.06
N GLY A 108 -10.71 23.98 -10.09
CA GLY A 108 -10.98 24.39 -11.48
C GLY A 108 -12.47 24.42 -11.88
N ILE A 109 -13.39 24.34 -10.92
CA ILE A 109 -14.86 24.46 -11.07
C ILE A 109 -15.33 25.67 -10.27
#